data_AF-A0A144A0N0-F1
#
_entry.id   AF-A0A144A0N0-F1
#
_cell.length_a   1.000
_cell.length_b   1.000
_cell.length_c   1.000
_cell.angle_alpha   90.00
_cell.angle_beta   90.00
_cell.angle_gamma   90.00
#
_symmetry.space_group_name_H-M   'P 1'
#
loop_
_entity.id
_entity.type
_entity.pdbx_description
1 polymer ?
#
loop_
_entity_poly.entity_id
_entity_poly.type
_entity_poly.pdbx_seq_one_letter_code
_entity_poly.pdbx_strand_id
1 'polypeptide(L)'
;MRFWFSKKKNSPEYSDNKKKNNDEIYKAILKNREAIDALEKKQVQVEKKIKQLEIEAKQKVQNNQMNSAKILLKRKKLYEQEIENILNNRLTLEDNMINLENMHLHKIAVSALSYAANTHKKLNNEINPQKVEKIIDTIQENKDMQEEINQALSFNLINNVDDDEIDKELNLLKEQSLEEKLSAKVNNIPAIPNENINVPNKERQNVNFNEESDDEELKELIGEMT
;
A
#
# COMPACT_ATOMS: atom_id res chain seq x y z
N MET A 1 -11.62 -46.51 22.69
CA MET A 1 -10.81 -45.68 21.77
C MET A 1 -11.67 -45.20 20.62
N ARG A 2 -12.01 -43.91 20.58
CA ARG A 2 -12.61 -43.22 19.43
C ARG A 2 -11.87 -41.88 19.31
N PHE A 3 -10.77 -41.88 18.55
CA PHE A 3 -10.04 -40.65 18.24
C PHE A 3 -10.50 -40.12 16.89
N TRP A 4 -10.83 -38.84 16.93
CA TRP A 4 -11.65 -38.07 16.02
C TRP A 4 -10.78 -37.53 14.87
N PHE A 5 -10.92 -38.12 13.67
CA PHE A 5 -10.33 -37.62 12.44
C PHE A 5 -11.08 -36.34 11.99
N SER A 6 -10.71 -35.19 12.55
CA SER A 6 -11.06 -33.88 11.98
C SER A 6 -10.14 -33.57 10.80
N LYS A 7 -10.40 -34.23 9.67
CA LYS A 7 -9.82 -33.82 8.39
C LYS A 7 -10.53 -32.53 7.97
N LYS A 8 -9.94 -31.40 8.35
CA LYS A 8 -10.26 -30.06 7.86
C LYS A 8 -10.17 -30.09 6.33
N LYS A 9 -11.30 -30.33 5.67
CA LYS A 9 -11.43 -30.20 4.22
C LYS A 9 -11.15 -28.74 3.88
N ASN A 10 -9.97 -28.46 3.35
CA ASN A 10 -9.71 -27.23 2.61
C ASN A 10 -10.76 -27.18 1.48
N SER A 11 -11.80 -26.38 1.66
CA SER A 11 -12.92 -26.29 0.74
C SER A 11 -12.49 -25.55 -0.54
N PRO A 12 -12.62 -26.16 -1.72
CA PRO A 12 -12.37 -25.49 -3.00
C PRO A 12 -13.43 -24.42 -3.34
N GLU A 13 -14.48 -24.27 -2.52
CA GLU A 13 -15.61 -23.34 -2.71
C GLU A 13 -15.20 -21.86 -2.84
N TYR A 14 -14.11 -21.44 -2.17
CA TYR A 14 -13.72 -20.02 -2.21
C TYR A 14 -13.23 -19.58 -3.60
N SER A 15 -12.51 -20.45 -4.32
CA SER A 15 -12.06 -20.15 -5.68
C SER A 15 -13.23 -20.19 -6.68
N ASP A 16 -14.16 -21.11 -6.46
CA ASP A 16 -15.28 -21.36 -7.34
C ASP A 16 -16.31 -20.21 -7.27
N ASN A 17 -16.58 -19.69 -6.07
CA ASN A 17 -17.45 -18.52 -5.88
C ASN A 17 -16.86 -17.23 -6.48
N LYS A 18 -15.55 -17.01 -6.40
CA LYS A 18 -14.94 -15.80 -7.01
C LYS A 18 -15.09 -15.78 -8.52
N LYS A 19 -14.85 -16.91 -9.19
CA LYS A 19 -15.03 -17.08 -10.64
C LYS A 19 -16.49 -16.91 -11.03
N LYS A 20 -17.42 -17.55 -10.30
CA LYS A 20 -18.87 -17.44 -10.53
C LYS A 20 -19.37 -16.00 -10.47
N ASN A 21 -19.00 -15.23 -9.43
CA ASN A 21 -19.48 -13.86 -9.30
C ASN A 21 -18.91 -12.91 -10.38
N ASN A 22 -17.67 -13.13 -10.86
CA ASN A 22 -17.16 -12.32 -11.99
C ASN A 22 -17.94 -12.63 -13.26
N ASP A 23 -18.20 -13.91 -13.51
CA ASP A 23 -18.99 -14.38 -14.64
C ASP A 23 -20.42 -13.80 -14.62
N GLU A 24 -21.04 -13.66 -13.45
CA GLU A 24 -22.34 -12.99 -13.30
C GLU A 24 -22.32 -11.51 -13.70
N ILE A 25 -21.30 -10.74 -13.29
CA ILE A 25 -21.17 -9.33 -13.67
C ILE A 25 -21.02 -9.20 -15.19
N TYR A 26 -20.15 -10.00 -15.81
CA TYR A 26 -19.96 -9.99 -17.25
C TYR A 26 -21.23 -10.38 -18.00
N LYS A 27 -21.97 -11.40 -17.53
CA LYS A 27 -23.27 -11.79 -18.09
C LYS A 27 -24.29 -10.65 -18.00
N ALA A 28 -24.32 -9.93 -16.88
CA ALA A 28 -25.21 -8.78 -16.72
C ALA A 28 -24.86 -7.66 -17.72
N ILE A 29 -23.57 -7.34 -17.90
CA ILE A 29 -23.12 -6.36 -18.90
C ILE A 29 -23.54 -6.78 -20.32
N LEU A 30 -23.38 -8.07 -20.68
CA LEU A 30 -23.81 -8.59 -21.97
C LEU A 30 -25.33 -8.45 -22.18
N LYS A 31 -26.13 -8.70 -21.14
CA LYS A 31 -27.58 -8.52 -21.22
C LYS A 31 -28.00 -7.05 -21.37
N ASN A 32 -27.28 -6.12 -20.75
CA ASN A 32 -27.50 -4.70 -20.98
C ASN A 32 -27.19 -4.32 -22.44
N ARG A 33 -26.08 -4.82 -23.02
CA ARG A 33 -25.75 -4.60 -24.44
C ARG A 33 -26.82 -5.16 -25.39
N GLU A 34 -27.26 -6.40 -25.17
CA GLU A 34 -28.34 -7.00 -25.96
C GLU A 34 -29.62 -6.14 -25.94
N ALA A 35 -29.96 -5.56 -24.78
CA ALA A 35 -31.11 -4.68 -24.63
C ALA A 35 -30.91 -3.34 -25.36
N ILE A 36 -29.71 -2.75 -25.29
CA ILE A 36 -29.35 -1.53 -26.03
C ILE A 36 -29.49 -1.78 -27.54
N ASP A 37 -28.95 -2.87 -28.07
CA ASP A 37 -29.04 -3.20 -29.49
C ASP A 37 -30.51 -3.35 -29.96
N ALA A 38 -31.36 -3.92 -29.11
CA ALA A 38 -32.79 -4.04 -29.39
C ALA A 38 -33.48 -2.67 -29.40
N LEU A 39 -33.13 -1.79 -28.45
CA LEU A 39 -33.64 -0.42 -28.36
C LEU A 39 -33.18 0.45 -29.55
N GLU A 40 -31.94 0.30 -30.01
CA GLU A 40 -31.44 1.00 -31.20
C GLU A 40 -32.18 0.59 -32.47
N LYS A 41 -32.39 -0.72 -32.66
CA LYS A 41 -33.20 -1.23 -33.78
C LYS A 41 -34.63 -0.68 -33.71
N LYS A 42 -35.21 -0.62 -32.51
CA LYS A 42 -36.54 -0.03 -32.28
C LYS A 42 -36.56 1.46 -32.61
N GLN A 43 -35.54 2.22 -32.18
CA GLN A 43 -35.40 3.65 -32.48
C GLN A 43 -35.47 3.90 -33.99
N VAL A 44 -34.68 3.16 -34.78
CA VAL A 44 -34.67 3.28 -36.25
C VAL A 44 -36.07 3.03 -36.85
N GLN A 45 -36.83 2.07 -36.33
CA GLN A 45 -38.20 1.81 -36.80
C GLN A 45 -39.14 2.96 -36.46
N VAL A 46 -39.04 3.50 -35.25
CA VAL A 46 -39.85 4.63 -34.78
C VAL A 46 -39.54 5.90 -35.57
N GLU A 47 -38.26 6.21 -35.82
CA GLU A 47 -37.83 7.34 -36.65
C GLU A 47 -38.37 7.25 -38.09
N LYS A 48 -38.33 6.06 -38.70
CA LYS A 48 -38.95 5.82 -40.01
C LYS A 48 -40.45 6.12 -39.96
N LYS A 49 -41.14 5.72 -38.89
CA LYS A 49 -42.57 5.99 -38.74
C LYS A 49 -42.86 7.48 -38.59
N ILE A 50 -42.06 8.22 -37.83
CA ILE A 50 -42.16 9.67 -37.70
C ILE A 50 -42.04 10.35 -39.07
N LYS A 51 -41.02 9.99 -39.86
CA LYS A 51 -40.82 10.53 -41.22
C LYS A 51 -42.00 10.24 -42.13
N GLN A 52 -42.52 9.01 -42.10
CA GLN A 52 -43.70 8.63 -42.88
C GLN A 52 -44.93 9.47 -42.49
N LEU A 53 -45.18 9.63 -41.19
CA LEU A 53 -46.30 10.43 -40.69
C LEU A 53 -46.21 11.90 -41.06
N GLU A 54 -44.99 12.45 -41.08
CA GLU A 54 -44.76 13.82 -41.51
C GLU A 54 -45.10 14.02 -42.99
N ILE A 55 -44.72 13.08 -43.86
CA ILE A 55 -45.06 13.11 -45.29
C ILE A 55 -46.58 13.00 -45.47
N GLU A 56 -47.23 12.03 -44.81
CA GLU A 56 -48.69 11.86 -44.86
C GLU A 56 -49.42 13.12 -44.37
N ALA A 57 -48.96 13.74 -43.28
CA ALA A 57 -49.56 14.95 -42.75
C ALA A 57 -49.44 16.13 -43.73
N LYS A 58 -48.27 16.32 -44.35
CA LYS A 58 -48.05 17.35 -45.38
C LYS A 58 -49.00 17.17 -46.58
N GLN A 59 -49.17 15.93 -47.05
CA GLN A 59 -50.12 15.62 -48.12
C GLN A 59 -51.57 15.95 -47.72
N LYS A 60 -51.97 15.64 -46.48
CA LYS A 60 -53.32 15.98 -45.98
C LYS A 60 -53.53 17.50 -45.90
N VAL A 61 -52.53 18.28 -45.52
CA VAL A 61 -52.59 19.75 -45.54
C VAL A 61 -52.74 20.29 -46.96
N GLN A 62 -51.96 19.79 -47.92
CA GLN A 62 -52.06 20.18 -49.33
C GLN A 62 -53.46 19.91 -49.93
N ASN A 63 -54.13 18.86 -49.47
CA ASN A 63 -55.49 18.51 -49.88
C ASN A 63 -56.59 19.21 -49.04
N ASN A 64 -56.25 20.23 -48.24
CA ASN A 64 -57.16 20.93 -47.33
C ASN A 64 -57.87 20.02 -46.29
N GLN A 65 -57.32 18.84 -45.99
CA GLN A 65 -57.87 17.87 -45.04
C GLN A 65 -57.33 18.10 -43.62
N MET A 66 -57.63 19.26 -43.04
CA MET A 66 -57.00 19.75 -41.79
C MET A 66 -57.22 18.83 -40.57
N ASN A 67 -58.42 18.27 -40.40
CA ASN A 67 -58.72 17.38 -39.28
C ASN A 67 -57.90 16.08 -39.36
N SER A 68 -57.77 15.50 -40.55
CA SER A 68 -56.96 14.31 -40.78
C SER A 68 -55.46 14.60 -40.56
N ALA A 69 -54.97 15.74 -41.05
CA ALA A 69 -53.60 16.18 -40.80
C ALA A 69 -53.33 16.32 -39.29
N LYS A 70 -54.26 16.91 -38.52
CA LYS A 70 -54.14 17.05 -37.06
C LYS A 70 -54.02 15.70 -36.36
N ILE A 71 -54.78 14.68 -36.77
CA ILE A 71 -54.70 13.32 -36.19
C ILE A 71 -53.32 12.70 -36.48
N LEU A 72 -52.81 12.86 -37.70
CA LEU A 72 -51.47 12.36 -38.08
C LEU A 72 -50.37 13.03 -37.26
N LEU A 73 -50.45 14.35 -37.04
CA LEU A 73 -49.50 15.09 -36.21
C LEU A 73 -49.56 14.66 -34.74
N LYS A 74 -50.75 14.38 -34.18
CA LYS A 74 -50.88 13.79 -32.84
C LYS A 74 -50.17 12.44 -32.76
N ARG A 75 -50.37 11.57 -33.77
CA ARG A 75 -49.70 10.27 -33.85
C ARG A 75 -48.18 10.41 -33.98
N LYS A 76 -47.70 11.39 -34.76
CA LYS A 76 -46.26 11.73 -34.85
C LYS A 76 -45.71 12.09 -33.48
N LYS A 77 -46.43 12.89 -32.68
CA LYS A 77 -46.00 13.30 -31.35
C LYS A 77 -45.86 12.14 -30.36
N LEU A 78 -46.75 11.15 -30.44
CA LEU A 78 -46.62 9.92 -29.64
C LEU A 78 -45.35 9.14 -29.97
N TYR A 79 -44.97 9.06 -31.25
CA TYR A 79 -43.72 8.41 -31.64
C TYR A 79 -42.47 9.22 -31.28
N GLU A 80 -42.55 10.56 -31.26
CA GLU A 80 -41.46 11.40 -30.71
C GLU A 80 -41.24 11.13 -29.21
N GLN A 81 -42.32 11.04 -28.43
CA GLN A 81 -42.25 10.65 -27.01
C GLN A 81 -41.66 9.25 -26.83
N GLU A 82 -42.02 8.31 -27.72
CA GLU A 82 -41.43 6.97 -27.70
C GLU A 82 -39.91 7.00 -27.97
N ILE A 83 -39.41 7.89 -28.84
CA ILE A 83 -37.96 8.09 -29.01
C ILE A 83 -37.32 8.58 -27.71
N GLU A 84 -37.90 9.58 -27.05
CA GLU A 84 -37.39 10.10 -25.77
C GLU A 84 -37.30 8.97 -24.72
N ASN A 85 -38.34 8.13 -24.61
CA ASN A 85 -38.33 6.96 -23.73
C ASN A 85 -37.23 5.96 -24.09
N ILE A 86 -37.04 5.66 -25.38
CA ILE A 86 -36.00 4.75 -25.85
C ILE A 86 -34.61 5.31 -25.49
N LEU A 87 -34.37 6.60 -25.70
CA LEU A 87 -33.10 7.24 -25.37
C LEU A 87 -32.83 7.20 -23.86
N ASN A 88 -33.81 7.52 -23.03
CA ASN A 88 -33.68 7.45 -21.57
C ASN A 88 -33.39 6.02 -21.08
N ASN A 89 -34.04 5.03 -21.68
CA ASN A 89 -33.78 3.63 -21.36
C ASN A 89 -32.36 3.21 -21.76
N ARG A 90 -31.86 3.65 -22.93
CA ARG A 90 -30.48 3.38 -23.35
C ARG A 90 -29.48 3.98 -22.37
N LEU A 91 -29.63 5.25 -22.01
CA LEU A 91 -28.77 5.91 -21.03
C LEU A 91 -28.75 5.16 -19.68
N THR A 92 -29.92 4.73 -19.21
CA THR A 92 -30.01 3.94 -17.96
C THR A 92 -29.25 2.62 -18.05
N LEU A 93 -29.30 1.93 -19.20
CA LEU A 93 -28.57 0.67 -19.42
C LEU A 93 -27.05 0.90 -19.53
N GLU A 94 -26.63 1.98 -20.18
CA GLU A 94 -25.22 2.38 -20.29
C GLU A 94 -24.65 2.75 -18.91
N ASP A 95 -25.38 3.53 -18.11
CA ASP A 95 -25.03 3.85 -16.73
C ASP A 95 -24.92 2.59 -15.86
N ASN A 96 -25.85 1.65 -16.03
CA ASN A 96 -25.80 0.36 -15.33
C ASN A 96 -24.57 -0.46 -15.70
N MET A 97 -24.12 -0.44 -16.96
CA MET A 97 -22.89 -1.11 -17.37
C MET A 97 -21.67 -0.48 -16.71
N ILE A 98 -21.56 0.85 -16.71
CA ILE A 98 -20.49 1.57 -16.02
C ILE A 98 -20.47 1.22 -14.53
N ASN A 99 -21.65 1.18 -13.89
CA ASN A 99 -21.77 0.79 -12.49
C ASN A 99 -21.34 -0.66 -12.25
N LEU A 100 -21.70 -1.60 -13.13
CA LEU A 100 -21.27 -3.01 -13.04
C LEU A 100 -19.75 -3.16 -13.19
N GLU A 101 -19.13 -2.39 -14.08
CA GLU A 101 -17.67 -2.34 -14.25
C GLU A 101 -16.99 -1.80 -12.98
N ASN A 102 -17.52 -0.71 -12.41
CA ASN A 102 -17.04 -0.18 -11.14
C ASN A 102 -17.22 -1.17 -10.00
N MET A 103 -18.33 -1.90 -9.94
CA MET A 103 -18.55 -2.95 -8.94
C MET A 103 -17.52 -4.08 -9.06
N HIS A 104 -17.10 -4.42 -10.28
CA HIS A 104 -16.02 -5.39 -10.49
C HIS A 104 -14.68 -4.87 -9.92
N LEU A 105 -14.33 -3.61 -10.18
CA LEU A 105 -13.13 -2.99 -9.61
C LEU A 105 -13.19 -2.91 -8.08
N HIS A 106 -14.33 -2.53 -7.53
CA HIS A 106 -14.56 -2.52 -6.08
C HIS A 106 -14.37 -3.92 -5.47
N LYS A 107 -14.86 -4.97 -6.14
CA LYS A 107 -14.65 -6.35 -5.69
C LYS A 107 -13.17 -6.73 -5.66
N ILE A 108 -12.38 -6.32 -6.66
CA ILE A 108 -10.93 -6.56 -6.68
C ILE A 108 -10.27 -5.84 -5.50
N ALA A 109 -10.59 -4.57 -5.29
CA ALA A 109 -10.07 -3.79 -4.18
C ALA A 109 -10.40 -4.42 -2.81
N VAL A 110 -11.67 -4.82 -2.59
CA VAL A 110 -12.09 -5.51 -1.37
C VAL A 110 -11.37 -6.86 -1.20
N SER A 111 -11.14 -7.60 -2.29
CA SER A 111 -10.37 -8.84 -2.23
C SER A 111 -8.91 -8.60 -1.81
N ALA A 112 -8.27 -7.55 -2.31
CA ALA A 112 -6.91 -7.18 -1.93
C ALA A 112 -6.84 -6.76 -0.45
N LEU A 113 -7.77 -5.92 0.00
CA LEU A 113 -7.89 -5.50 1.40
C LEU A 113 -8.15 -6.70 2.32
N SER A 114 -9.01 -7.63 1.92
CA SER A 114 -9.26 -8.85 2.68
C SER A 114 -8.01 -9.72 2.80
N TYR A 115 -7.22 -9.83 1.73
CA TYR A 115 -5.95 -10.54 1.77
C TYR A 115 -4.96 -9.84 2.73
N ALA A 116 -4.79 -8.53 2.61
CA ALA A 116 -3.94 -7.73 3.50
C ALA A 116 -4.33 -7.89 4.98
N ALA A 117 -5.63 -7.76 5.29
CA ALA A 117 -6.15 -7.94 6.65
C ALA A 117 -5.87 -9.35 7.20
N ASN A 118 -6.02 -10.39 6.38
CA ASN A 118 -5.69 -11.77 6.78
C ASN A 118 -4.19 -11.95 7.01
N THR A 119 -3.33 -11.33 6.20
CA THR A 119 -1.87 -11.37 6.39
C THR A 119 -1.46 -10.64 7.67
N HIS A 120 -1.99 -9.44 7.91
CA HIS A 120 -1.78 -8.71 9.18
C HIS A 120 -2.21 -9.56 10.39
N LYS A 121 -3.36 -10.22 10.31
CA LYS A 121 -3.83 -11.09 11.40
C LYS A 121 -2.87 -12.26 11.66
N LYS A 122 -2.28 -12.85 10.62
CA LYS A 122 -1.28 -13.93 10.78
C LYS A 122 -0.01 -13.43 11.45
N LEU A 123 0.56 -12.33 10.95
CA LEU A 123 1.76 -11.72 11.52
C LEU A 123 1.56 -11.33 12.99
N ASN A 124 0.41 -10.72 13.32
CA ASN A 124 0.11 -10.39 14.72
C ASN A 124 0.00 -11.63 15.63
N ASN A 125 -0.48 -12.76 15.12
CA ASN A 125 -0.50 -14.02 15.89
C ASN A 125 0.90 -14.65 16.01
N GLU A 126 1.79 -14.38 15.06
CA GLU A 126 3.19 -14.81 15.10
C GLU A 126 3.99 -14.00 16.13
N ILE A 127 3.83 -12.67 16.13
CA ILE A 127 4.43 -11.70 17.06
C ILE A 127 3.61 -11.56 18.36
N ASN A 128 2.72 -12.53 18.68
CA ASN A 128 1.83 -12.45 19.84
C ASN A 128 2.61 -11.96 21.09
N PRO A 129 2.18 -10.88 21.77
CA PRO A 129 2.85 -10.36 22.96
C PRO A 129 3.18 -11.44 23.99
N GLN A 130 2.33 -12.45 24.16
CA GLN A 130 2.58 -13.56 25.09
C GLN A 130 3.78 -14.43 24.70
N LYS A 131 4.08 -14.55 23.39
CA LYS A 131 5.31 -15.21 22.93
C LYS A 131 6.52 -14.33 23.21
N VAL A 132 6.39 -13.01 23.05
CA VAL A 132 7.44 -12.06 23.37
C VAL A 132 7.75 -12.11 24.87
N GLU A 133 6.73 -12.09 25.73
CA GLU A 133 6.88 -12.27 27.19
C GLU A 133 7.60 -13.59 27.53
N LYS A 134 7.18 -14.72 26.95
CA LYS A 134 7.88 -16.00 27.15
C LYS A 134 9.34 -15.97 26.69
N ILE A 135 9.64 -15.30 25.57
CA ILE A 135 11.01 -15.15 25.10
C ILE A 135 11.82 -14.32 26.12
N ILE A 136 11.23 -13.24 26.66
CA ILE A 136 11.86 -12.42 27.71
C ILE A 136 12.10 -13.27 28.97
N ASP A 137 11.13 -14.08 29.39
CA ASP A 137 11.27 -14.97 30.55
C ASP A 137 12.40 -15.99 30.33
N THR A 138 12.46 -16.64 29.15
CA THR A 138 13.55 -17.57 28.80
C THR A 138 14.91 -16.87 28.72
N ILE A 139 14.96 -15.60 28.26
CA ILE A 139 16.18 -14.80 28.30
C ILE A 139 16.60 -14.56 29.74
N GLN A 140 15.68 -14.25 30.65
CA GLN A 140 15.97 -14.01 32.05
C GLN A 140 16.44 -15.30 32.75
N GLU A 141 15.77 -16.43 32.54
CA GLU A 141 16.20 -17.73 33.06
C GLU A 141 17.62 -18.10 32.59
N ASN A 142 17.94 -17.84 31.32
CA ASN A 142 19.29 -18.06 30.80
C ASN A 142 20.33 -17.13 31.42
N LYS A 143 19.97 -15.87 31.71
CA LYS A 143 20.86 -14.94 32.42
C LYS A 143 21.14 -15.43 33.84
N ASP A 144 20.11 -15.85 34.57
CA ASP A 144 20.24 -16.35 35.92
C ASP A 144 21.12 -17.63 35.96
N MET A 145 20.95 -18.53 34.99
CA MET A 145 21.81 -19.71 34.82
C MET A 145 23.26 -19.31 34.50
N GLN A 146 23.48 -18.31 33.64
CA GLN A 146 24.82 -17.81 33.34
C GLN A 146 25.46 -17.17 34.58
N GLU A 147 24.70 -16.47 35.42
CA GLU A 147 25.19 -15.96 36.71
C GLU A 147 25.56 -17.09 37.67
N GLU A 148 24.76 -18.16 37.74
CA GLU A 148 25.08 -19.35 38.56
C GLU A 148 26.32 -20.08 38.03
N ILE A 149 26.45 -20.24 36.70
CA ILE A 149 27.65 -20.80 36.06
C ILE A 149 28.87 -19.93 36.38
N ASN A 150 28.74 -18.60 36.26
CA ASN A 150 29.82 -17.67 36.59
C ASN A 150 30.21 -17.79 38.07
N GLN A 151 29.25 -17.92 38.99
CA GLN A 151 29.52 -18.15 40.42
C GLN A 151 30.18 -19.51 40.67
N ALA A 152 29.74 -20.58 40.01
CA ALA A 152 30.29 -21.92 40.15
C ALA A 152 31.69 -22.07 39.53
N LEU A 153 31.94 -21.42 38.39
CA LEU A 153 33.27 -21.32 37.80
C LEU A 153 34.20 -20.47 38.67
N SER A 154 33.68 -19.43 39.31
CA SER A 154 34.43 -18.65 40.31
C SER A 154 34.77 -19.48 41.55
N PHE A 155 34.06 -20.60 41.82
CA PHE A 155 34.43 -21.55 42.87
C PHE A 155 35.67 -22.39 42.53
N ASN A 156 36.12 -22.38 41.27
CA ASN A 156 37.46 -22.83 40.90
C ASN A 156 38.44 -21.66 40.99
N LEU A 157 39.05 -21.60 42.17
CA LEU A 157 40.35 -21.02 42.51
C LEU A 157 41.20 -20.56 41.30
N ILE A 158 41.76 -19.34 41.43
CA ILE A 158 42.80 -18.71 40.59
C ILE A 158 42.16 -17.94 39.41
N ASN A 159 41.82 -16.66 39.53
CA ASN A 159 42.77 -15.58 39.78
C ASN A 159 42.05 -14.42 40.50
N ASN A 160 42.48 -14.16 41.73
CA ASN A 160 42.32 -12.84 42.32
C ASN A 160 43.21 -11.90 41.50
N VAL A 161 42.69 -11.36 40.40
CA VAL A 161 43.26 -10.13 39.89
C VAL A 161 42.79 -9.07 40.87
N ASP A 162 43.75 -8.46 41.55
CA ASP A 162 43.48 -7.42 42.52
C ASP A 162 42.91 -6.21 41.77
N ASP A 163 41.63 -5.89 41.97
CA ASP A 163 41.00 -4.72 41.35
C ASP A 163 41.78 -3.43 41.69
N ASP A 164 42.47 -3.37 42.84
CA ASP A 164 43.35 -2.26 43.20
C ASP A 164 44.64 -2.21 42.34
N GLU A 165 45.09 -3.34 41.79
CA GLU A 165 46.21 -3.43 40.82
C GLU A 165 45.74 -2.96 39.43
N ILE A 166 44.54 -3.37 39.00
CA ILE A 166 43.92 -2.89 37.75
C ILE A 166 43.66 -1.39 37.82
N ASP A 167 43.12 -0.87 38.92
CA ASP A 167 42.86 0.56 39.07
C ASP A 167 44.15 1.38 39.04
N LYS A 168 45.25 0.86 39.60
CA LYS A 168 46.59 1.48 39.46
C LYS A 168 47.07 1.46 38.01
N GLU A 169 46.96 0.33 37.31
CA GLU A 169 47.38 0.20 35.92
C GLU A 169 46.53 1.07 34.97
N LEU A 170 45.22 1.15 35.21
CA LEU A 170 44.30 2.01 34.47
C LEU A 170 44.60 3.50 34.70
N ASN A 171 44.94 3.90 35.92
CA ASN A 171 45.36 5.26 36.21
C ASN A 171 46.70 5.58 35.55
N LEU A 172 47.64 4.64 35.52
CA LEU A 172 48.93 4.78 34.86
C LEU A 172 48.78 4.89 33.33
N LEU A 173 47.87 4.12 32.73
CA LEU A 173 47.53 4.22 31.30
C LEU A 173 46.81 5.53 30.94
N LYS A 174 45.93 6.04 31.83
CA LYS A 174 45.33 7.37 31.65
C LYS A 174 46.39 8.47 31.69
N GLU A 175 47.36 8.37 32.61
CA GLU A 175 48.48 9.30 32.70
C GLU A 175 49.37 9.24 31.45
N GLN A 176 49.75 8.04 31.00
CA GLN A 176 50.49 7.83 29.75
C GLN A 176 49.74 8.35 28.53
N SER A 177 48.43 8.12 28.40
CA SER A 177 47.64 8.63 27.28
C SER A 177 47.52 10.16 27.30
N LEU A 178 47.44 10.77 28.49
CA LEU A 178 47.49 12.21 28.64
C LEU A 178 48.88 12.77 28.30
N GLU A 179 49.96 12.10 28.69
CA GLU A 179 51.34 12.45 28.31
C GLU A 179 51.60 12.24 26.82
N GLU A 180 51.04 11.21 26.17
CA GLU A 180 51.10 11.00 24.73
C GLU A 180 50.30 12.06 23.98
N LYS A 181 49.12 12.44 24.48
CA LYS A 181 48.34 13.57 23.91
C LYS A 181 49.02 14.91 24.14
N LEU A 182 49.70 15.11 25.26
CA LEU A 182 50.49 16.30 25.53
C LEU A 182 51.77 16.32 24.68
N SER A 183 52.50 15.21 24.56
CA SER A 183 53.72 15.12 23.73
C SER A 183 53.42 15.15 22.24
N ALA A 184 52.31 14.57 21.77
CA ALA A 184 51.82 14.76 20.40
C ALA A 184 51.38 16.22 20.16
N LYS A 185 50.90 16.94 21.19
CA LYS A 185 50.56 18.37 21.06
C LYS A 185 51.78 19.30 21.20
N VAL A 186 52.84 18.90 21.91
CA VAL A 186 54.12 19.62 21.98
C VAL A 186 54.94 19.39 20.70
N ASN A 187 54.86 18.21 20.09
CA ASN A 187 55.48 17.93 18.79
C ASN A 187 54.76 18.61 17.61
N ASN A 188 53.58 19.18 17.85
CA ASN A 188 52.88 20.04 16.91
C ASN A 188 52.94 21.52 17.30
N ILE A 189 54.02 21.97 17.95
CA ILE A 189 54.36 23.40 17.96
C ILE A 189 55.15 23.66 16.66
N PRO A 190 54.54 24.26 15.62
CA PRO A 190 55.24 24.52 14.37
C PRO A 190 56.32 25.56 14.64
N ALA A 191 57.57 25.17 14.44
CA ALA A 191 58.70 26.07 14.50
C ALA A 191 58.52 27.16 13.45
N ILE A 192 58.22 28.36 13.94
CA ILE A 192 58.04 29.60 13.20
C ILE A 192 59.42 30.02 12.66
N PRO A 193 59.67 30.03 11.34
CA PRO A 193 60.79 30.75 10.79
C PRO A 193 60.41 32.23 10.80
N ASN A 194 61.07 32.95 11.68
CA ASN A 194 61.05 34.40 11.76
C ASN A 194 61.57 34.98 10.44
N GLU A 195 60.68 35.50 9.59
CA GLU A 195 61.07 36.63 8.77
C GLU A 195 59.88 37.55 8.52
N ASN A 196 60.05 38.79 8.98
CA ASN A 196 59.15 39.92 8.90
C ASN A 196 58.38 40.00 7.59
N ILE A 197 57.06 39.83 7.65
CA ILE A 197 56.18 40.34 6.61
C ILE A 197 54.94 40.98 7.25
N ASN A 198 55.07 42.30 7.37
CA ASN A 198 54.03 43.29 7.62
C ASN A 198 52.85 43.12 6.67
N VAL A 199 51.63 42.84 7.17
CA VAL A 199 50.37 43.57 6.86
C VAL A 199 49.15 43.01 7.64
N PRO A 200 48.15 43.85 7.99
CA PRO A 200 47.09 43.53 8.95
C PRO A 200 45.79 43.01 8.31
N ASN A 201 44.93 42.34 9.11
CA ASN A 201 43.46 42.53 9.20
C ASN A 201 42.65 41.20 9.39
N LYS A 202 41.95 41.12 10.54
CA LYS A 202 40.61 40.52 10.82
C LYS A 202 40.24 39.06 10.50
N GLU A 203 39.81 38.40 11.59
CA GLU A 203 38.53 37.67 11.78
C GLU A 203 38.27 36.26 11.16
N ARG A 204 37.76 35.39 12.05
CA ARG A 204 36.85 34.21 11.89
C ARG A 204 37.50 32.84 11.66
N GLN A 205 37.45 31.95 12.65
CA GLN A 205 36.39 30.96 12.90
C GLN A 205 36.20 29.96 11.74
N ASN A 206 36.61 28.70 11.93
CA ASN A 206 35.67 27.58 11.76
C ASN A 206 36.19 26.27 12.37
N VAL A 207 35.26 25.52 12.95
CA VAL A 207 35.38 24.19 13.56
C VAL A 207 34.58 23.24 12.66
N ASN A 208 35.12 22.07 12.28
CA ASN A 208 34.38 21.03 11.56
C ASN A 208 34.58 19.68 12.26
N PHE A 209 33.45 19.07 12.62
CA PHE A 209 33.27 17.69 13.04
C PHE A 209 32.89 16.86 11.80
N ASN A 210 33.51 15.70 11.62
CA ASN A 210 33.19 14.77 10.54
C ASN A 210 32.63 13.48 11.17
N GLU A 211 31.30 13.35 11.14
CA GLU A 211 30.52 12.14 11.39
C GLU A 211 30.17 11.57 10.01
N GLU A 212 30.86 10.53 9.54
CA GLU A 212 30.57 9.94 8.21
C GLU A 212 30.82 8.43 8.16
N SER A 213 30.70 7.73 9.30
CA SER A 213 30.84 6.26 9.37
C SER A 213 29.52 5.51 9.50
N ASP A 214 28.41 6.19 9.82
CA ASP A 214 27.13 5.54 10.14
C ASP A 214 26.21 5.40 8.90
N ASP A 215 26.53 6.08 7.79
CA ASP A 215 25.69 6.16 6.59
C ASP A 215 25.87 4.96 5.63
N GLU A 216 26.98 4.23 5.72
CA GLU A 216 27.24 3.07 4.84
C GLU A 216 26.46 1.82 5.29
N GLU A 217 26.33 1.56 6.60
CA GLU A 217 25.56 0.43 7.12
C GLU A 217 24.04 0.56 6.81
N LEU A 218 23.52 1.79 6.69
CA LEU A 218 22.11 2.05 6.42
C LEU A 218 21.70 1.79 4.95
N LYS A 219 22.63 1.85 4.00
CA LYS A 219 22.32 1.61 2.57
C LYS A 219 22.24 0.14 2.22
N GLU A 220 23.03 -0.71 2.87
CA GLU A 220 23.04 -2.16 2.59
C GLU A 220 21.69 -2.81 2.95
N LEU A 221 21.02 -2.34 4.00
CA LEU A 221 19.75 -2.88 4.48
C LEU A 221 18.55 -2.62 3.54
N ILE A 222 18.62 -1.59 2.68
CA ILE A 222 17.51 -1.23 1.76
C ILE A 222 17.60 -2.05 0.45
N GLY A 223 18.79 -2.51 0.07
CA GLY A 223 19.01 -3.27 -1.16
C GLY A 223 18.46 -4.70 -1.14
N GLU A 224 18.40 -5.36 0.02
CA GLU A 224 17.92 -6.74 0.13
C GLU A 224 16.38 -6.89 0.08
N MET A 225 15.63 -5.78 0.08
CA MET A 225 14.16 -5.79 0.11
C MET A 225 13.49 -5.50 -1.24
N THR A 226 14.24 -5.47 -2.36
CA THR A 226 13.72 -5.38 -3.74
C THR A 226 14.12 -6.57 -4.58
#